data_AF-A0A1E1WBN1-F1
#
_entry.id   AF-A0A1E1WBN1-F1
#
_cell.length_a   1.000
_cell.length_b   1.000
_cell.length_c   1.000
_cell.angle_alpha   90.00
_cell.angle_beta   90.00
_cell.angle_gamma   90.00
#
_symmetry.space_group_name_H-M   'P 1'
#
loop_
_entity.id
_entity.type
_entity.pdbx_description
1 polymer ?
#
loop_
_entity_poly.entity_id
_entity_poly.type
_entity_poly.pdbx_seq_one_letter_code
_entity_poly.pdbx_strand_id
1 'polypeptide(L)'
;MELNNCKKKLKVLFDKFFNENLELSNYVRENLVKQLAESGKRTDNIFETPFFSDLLIYALTNIDKGTLSVKILITQLVNLLIENELQFCKFVQLQGFTMVTEKVLNTKTVISAPSLVSACFKICSSMICHSTGVYWAVQYRLWKDILSRNLLVKPKNIAVEAYNFIGKLVWKLDEYEEESAITDILKFIVEPIKNNQYPNRVLDADGEEAIYKPLLPFLESLKTILEETNRIIRPNKVVPVLRQYLLIEPVVSILLSVTRDRSFAYILSQIVFRISFAYNVSIAMQNKEEHDLAREITVVYYNVFHELLRKQMPQESVHFTASCFVYWSKFDKNIVPASFERHGRTYLVEDQFLTILLTPLLTYSCIKNKRQTTSCNAEESLSAFHYKLSTLTEEHIVKAAYSFYAVLEADLSYKKQLAIDTVKRLFEMKSYLSGGQAGVLYQALFYNLQFYTVTDETGALTVGDNPITCPDDVKLLSLVLEAIKMLLKEHKINWYESVEIISLQNCLMNLLKQNILPIKQLLQALDLIDLSIQQFLSPDLALLIASRRGSTLNEIAAVMSSYLQHPEWEVR
;
A
#
# COMPACT_ATOMS: atom_id res chain seq x y z
N MET A 1 -25.44 -2.70 46.71
CA MET A 1 -24.35 -3.33 47.50
C MET A 1 -23.23 -3.90 46.62
N GLU A 2 -23.55 -4.47 45.46
CA GLU A 2 -22.57 -5.08 44.53
C GLU A 2 -21.50 -4.09 44.01
N LEU A 3 -21.91 -2.87 43.65
CA LEU A 3 -20.98 -1.82 43.18
C LEU A 3 -19.89 -1.48 44.22
N ASN A 4 -20.22 -1.44 45.51
CA ASN A 4 -19.27 -1.15 46.60
C ASN A 4 -18.29 -2.31 46.86
N ASN A 5 -18.73 -3.57 46.66
CA ASN A 5 -17.83 -4.72 46.72
C ASN A 5 -16.89 -4.77 45.52
N CYS A 6 -17.37 -4.42 44.32
CA CYS A 6 -16.52 -4.27 43.13
C CYS A 6 -15.48 -3.16 43.31
N LYS A 7 -15.86 -2.00 43.86
CA LYS A 7 -14.93 -0.90 44.18
C LYS A 7 -13.83 -1.31 45.16
N LYS A 8 -14.17 -2.06 46.22
CA LYS A 8 -13.19 -2.59 47.18
C LYS A 8 -12.23 -3.60 46.53
N LYS A 9 -12.75 -4.52 45.71
CA LYS A 9 -11.92 -5.51 44.98
C LYS A 9 -10.98 -4.84 43.97
N LEU A 10 -11.45 -3.82 43.25
CA LEU A 10 -10.62 -3.03 42.33
C LEU A 10 -9.49 -2.30 43.08
N LYS A 11 -9.78 -1.67 44.22
CA LYS A 11 -8.75 -1.00 45.02
C LYS A 11 -7.67 -1.97 45.50
N VAL A 12 -8.06 -3.14 46.02
CA VAL A 12 -7.13 -4.20 46.43
C VAL A 12 -6.29 -4.72 45.25
N LEU A 13 -6.88 -4.79 44.05
CA LEU A 13 -6.19 -5.23 42.84
C LEU A 13 -5.15 -4.18 42.37
N PHE A 14 -5.50 -2.89 42.38
CA PHE A 14 -4.55 -1.82 42.10
C PHE A 14 -3.44 -1.75 43.14
N ASP A 15 -3.75 -1.90 44.43
CA ASP A 15 -2.73 -1.92 45.49
C ASP A 15 -1.78 -3.13 45.32
N LYS A 16 -2.28 -4.28 44.84
CA LYS A 16 -1.46 -5.46 44.52
C LYS A 16 -0.55 -5.27 43.31
N PHE A 17 -0.93 -4.43 42.33
CA PHE A 17 -0.07 -4.13 41.18
C PHE A 17 1.23 -3.40 41.56
N PHE A 18 1.26 -2.74 42.72
CA PHE A 18 2.40 -1.94 43.17
C PHE A 18 3.19 -2.56 44.33
N ASN A 19 2.74 -3.69 44.89
CA ASN A 19 3.35 -4.24 46.11
C ASN A 19 4.43 -5.30 45.87
N GLU A 20 4.51 -5.97 44.72
CA GLU A 20 5.58 -6.93 44.42
C GLU A 20 5.86 -6.97 42.90
N ASN A 21 7.01 -7.50 42.48
CA ASN A 21 7.50 -7.63 41.08
C ASN A 21 6.58 -8.48 40.19
N LEU A 22 5.34 -8.02 39.97
CA LEU A 22 4.28 -8.77 39.31
C LEU A 22 4.43 -8.59 37.79
N GLU A 23 4.96 -9.60 37.11
CA GLU A 23 4.98 -9.65 35.65
C GLU A 23 3.67 -10.26 35.14
N LEU A 24 2.81 -9.41 34.59
CA LEU A 24 1.59 -9.85 33.93
C LEU A 24 1.93 -10.42 32.55
N SER A 25 1.40 -11.61 32.24
CA SER A 25 1.49 -12.16 30.89
C SER A 25 0.66 -11.32 29.90
N ASN A 26 1.12 -11.22 28.65
CA ASN A 26 0.43 -10.46 27.59
C ASN A 26 -1.04 -10.91 27.41
N TYR A 27 -1.30 -12.22 27.54
CA TYR A 27 -2.64 -12.79 27.45
C TYR A 27 -3.57 -12.29 28.56
N VAL A 28 -3.12 -12.29 29.82
CA VAL A 28 -3.94 -11.82 30.95
C VAL A 28 -4.19 -10.32 30.87
N ARG A 29 -3.18 -9.56 30.42
CA ARG A 29 -3.31 -8.12 30.18
C ARG A 29 -4.36 -7.80 29.11
N GLU A 30 -4.24 -8.43 27.94
CA GLU A 30 -5.17 -8.18 26.82
C GLU A 30 -6.59 -8.65 27.13
N ASN A 31 -6.74 -9.77 27.84
CA ASN A 31 -8.06 -10.26 28.24
C ASN A 31 -8.70 -9.38 29.31
N LEU A 32 -7.92 -8.84 30.26
CA LEU A 32 -8.40 -7.85 31.22
C LEU A 32 -8.84 -6.56 30.52
N VAL A 33 -8.04 -6.05 29.59
CA VAL A 33 -8.40 -4.84 28.82
C VAL A 33 -9.64 -5.08 27.96
N LYS A 34 -9.77 -6.24 27.31
CA LYS A 34 -10.97 -6.60 26.53
C LYS A 34 -12.21 -6.73 27.40
N GLN A 35 -12.13 -7.44 28.53
CA GLN A 35 -13.26 -7.58 29.46
C GLN A 35 -13.66 -6.24 30.09
N LEU A 36 -12.68 -5.36 30.34
CA LEU A 36 -12.93 -4.00 30.82
C LEU A 36 -13.52 -3.11 29.72
N ALA A 37 -13.09 -3.23 28.47
CA ALA A 37 -13.69 -2.50 27.34
C ALA A 37 -15.11 -2.98 26.99
N GLU A 38 -15.39 -4.29 27.08
CA GLU A 38 -16.72 -4.86 26.83
C GLU A 38 -17.73 -4.56 27.94
N SER A 39 -17.26 -4.41 29.19
CA SER A 39 -18.11 -4.02 30.31
C SER A 39 -18.52 -2.55 30.31
N GLY A 40 -17.81 -1.66 29.61
CA GLY A 40 -18.21 -0.27 29.37
C GLY A 40 -19.41 -0.09 28.43
N LYS A 41 -19.90 -1.15 27.79
CA LYS A 41 -21.14 -1.14 26.97
C LYS A 41 -22.39 -1.56 27.76
N ARG A 42 -22.23 -2.03 29.01
CA ARG A 42 -23.36 -2.43 29.87
C ARG A 42 -23.69 -1.29 30.82
N THR A 43 -24.98 -1.03 30.98
CA THR A 43 -25.62 0.13 31.62
C THR A 43 -25.26 0.45 33.09
N ASP A 44 -24.35 -0.30 33.72
CA ASP A 44 -23.80 -0.03 35.05
C ASP A 44 -22.34 0.44 34.93
N ASN A 45 -22.14 1.65 34.39
CA ASN A 45 -20.83 2.17 34.00
C ASN A 45 -19.94 2.54 35.21
N ILE A 46 -19.23 1.55 35.77
CA ILE A 46 -18.14 1.78 36.73
C ILE A 46 -17.09 2.75 36.14
N PHE A 47 -16.91 2.76 34.81
CA PHE A 47 -16.02 3.65 34.07
C PHE A 47 -16.43 5.13 34.07
N GLU A 48 -17.73 5.42 34.20
CA GLU A 48 -18.23 6.79 34.33
C GLU A 48 -18.16 7.30 35.77
N THR A 49 -17.91 6.40 36.74
CA THR A 49 -17.83 6.82 38.14
C THR A 49 -16.50 7.53 38.43
N PRO A 50 -16.53 8.63 39.20
CA PRO A 50 -15.33 9.38 39.58
C PRO A 50 -14.31 8.53 40.36
N PHE A 51 -14.75 7.42 40.94
CA PHE A 51 -13.90 6.48 41.67
C PHE A 51 -12.83 5.81 40.80
N PHE A 52 -13.15 5.47 39.54
CA PHE A 52 -12.21 4.76 38.67
C PHE A 52 -11.14 5.70 38.11
N SER A 53 -11.50 6.95 37.80
CA SER A 53 -10.51 7.99 37.47
C SER A 53 -9.56 8.27 38.63
N ASP A 54 -10.06 8.32 39.87
CA ASP A 54 -9.24 8.60 41.06
C ASP A 54 -8.26 7.46 41.36
N LEU A 55 -8.70 6.20 41.16
CA LEU A 55 -7.84 5.02 41.23
C LEU A 55 -6.71 5.05 40.19
N LEU A 56 -7.01 5.45 38.96
CA LEU A 56 -6.00 5.54 37.91
C LEU A 56 -5.04 6.71 38.15
N ILE A 57 -5.51 7.84 38.66
CA ILE A 57 -4.62 8.93 39.08
C ILE A 57 -3.69 8.46 40.19
N TYR A 58 -4.19 7.74 41.20
CA TYR A 58 -3.36 7.12 42.23
C TYR A 58 -2.34 6.12 41.63
N ALA A 59 -2.78 5.29 40.68
CA ALA A 59 -1.91 4.34 39.99
C ALA A 59 -0.81 5.04 39.17
N LEU A 60 -1.13 6.17 38.52
CA LEU A 60 -0.20 6.98 37.75
C LEU A 60 0.81 7.70 38.64
N THR A 61 0.41 8.17 39.82
CA THR A 61 1.34 8.78 40.78
C THR A 61 2.39 7.78 41.29
N ASN A 62 2.03 6.50 41.40
CA ASN A 62 2.88 5.41 41.86
C ASN A 62 3.50 4.57 40.73
N ILE A 63 3.38 4.99 39.47
CA ILE A 63 3.78 4.21 38.30
C ILE A 63 5.26 3.79 38.32
N ASP A 64 6.12 4.58 38.97
CA ASP A 64 7.56 4.35 39.09
C ASP A 64 7.89 3.06 39.85
N LYS A 65 6.99 2.59 40.72
CA LYS A 65 7.13 1.36 41.52
C LYS A 65 6.66 0.10 40.80
N GLY A 66 5.95 0.22 39.67
CA GLY A 66 5.38 -0.91 38.93
C GLY A 66 6.34 -1.51 37.90
N THR A 67 6.18 -2.81 37.60
CA THR A 67 6.86 -3.50 36.49
C THR A 67 6.42 -2.92 35.13
N LEU A 68 7.20 -3.16 34.07
CA LEU A 68 6.87 -2.69 32.71
C LEU A 68 5.47 -3.13 32.25
N SER A 69 5.07 -4.36 32.60
CA SER A 69 3.75 -4.93 32.26
C SER A 69 2.61 -4.18 32.93
N VAL A 70 2.79 -3.77 34.20
CA VAL A 70 1.84 -2.96 34.96
C VAL A 70 1.76 -1.54 34.38
N LYS A 71 2.91 -0.94 34.01
CA LYS A 71 2.94 0.37 33.33
C LYS A 71 2.10 0.33 32.05
N ILE A 72 2.29 -0.67 31.20
CA ILE A 72 1.53 -0.81 29.94
C ILE A 72 0.04 -1.02 30.20
N LEU A 73 -0.34 -1.86 31.17
CA LEU A 73 -1.75 -2.07 31.52
C LEU A 73 -2.41 -0.77 31.99
N ILE A 74 -1.76 -0.01 32.88
CA ILE A 74 -2.27 1.28 33.35
C ILE A 74 -2.41 2.26 32.18
N THR A 75 -1.42 2.35 31.28
CA THR A 75 -1.49 3.18 30.07
C THR A 75 -2.66 2.77 29.16
N GLN A 76 -2.93 1.47 29.00
CA GLN A 76 -4.06 0.98 28.22
C GLN A 76 -5.42 1.28 28.88
N LEU A 77 -5.52 1.21 30.21
CA LEU A 77 -6.73 1.59 30.94
C LEU A 77 -6.99 3.10 30.89
N VAL A 78 -5.94 3.91 30.97
CA VAL A 78 -6.01 5.36 30.78
C VAL A 78 -6.49 5.70 29.36
N ASN A 79 -6.01 4.98 28.34
CA ASN A 79 -6.47 5.15 26.96
C ASN A 79 -7.99 4.96 26.82
N LEU A 80 -8.58 3.95 27.48
CA LEU A 80 -10.03 3.72 27.44
C LEU A 80 -10.85 4.85 28.08
N LEU A 81 -10.33 5.50 29.12
CA LEU A 81 -11.03 6.60 29.78
C LEU A 81 -10.93 7.93 29.04
N ILE A 82 -9.81 8.18 28.37
CA ILE A 82 -9.53 9.46 27.69
C ILE A 82 -10.39 9.66 26.44
N GLU A 83 -10.93 8.57 25.88
CA GLU A 83 -11.94 8.66 24.82
C GLU A 83 -13.18 9.45 25.27
N ASN A 84 -13.49 9.47 26.58
CA ASN A 84 -14.57 10.29 27.14
C ASN A 84 -14.05 11.67 27.55
N GLU A 85 -14.61 12.74 26.95
CA GLU A 85 -14.19 14.13 27.16
C GLU A 85 -14.27 14.56 28.64
N LEU A 86 -15.33 14.17 29.37
CA LEU A 86 -15.52 14.57 30.77
C LEU A 86 -14.45 13.96 31.68
N GLN A 87 -14.10 12.69 31.43
CA GLN A 87 -13.03 12.01 32.16
C GLN A 87 -11.68 12.63 31.81
N PHE A 88 -11.44 12.93 30.53
CA PHE A 88 -10.23 13.65 30.11
C PHE A 88 -10.07 14.99 30.83
N CYS A 89 -11.11 15.84 30.87
CA CYS A 89 -11.07 17.12 31.58
C CYS A 89 -10.73 16.94 33.06
N LYS A 90 -11.29 15.91 33.71
CA LYS A 90 -10.96 15.58 35.11
C LYS A 90 -9.49 15.17 35.27
N PHE A 91 -8.96 14.36 34.35
CA PHE A 91 -7.54 13.96 34.35
C PHE A 91 -6.59 15.14 34.15
N VAL A 92 -6.96 16.11 33.31
CA VAL A 92 -6.19 17.34 33.08
C VAL A 92 -6.22 18.23 34.31
N GLN A 93 -7.40 18.47 34.90
CA GLN A 93 -7.56 19.31 36.10
C GLN A 93 -6.80 18.76 37.31
N LEU A 94 -6.73 17.44 37.46
CA LEU A 94 -6.06 16.79 38.58
C LEU A 94 -4.56 16.55 38.37
N GLN A 95 -3.92 17.22 37.39
CA GLN A 95 -2.50 17.06 37.02
C GLN A 95 -2.07 15.62 36.64
N GLY A 96 -3.02 14.67 36.59
CA GLY A 96 -2.74 13.28 36.26
C GLY A 96 -2.25 13.14 34.83
N PHE A 97 -2.78 13.96 33.91
CA PHE A 97 -2.36 13.93 32.52
C PHE A 97 -1.00 14.59 32.28
N THR A 98 -0.70 15.72 32.94
CA THR A 98 0.65 16.31 32.92
C THR A 98 1.68 15.39 33.55
N MET A 99 1.32 14.61 34.58
CA MET A 99 2.19 13.54 35.11
C MET A 99 2.31 12.33 34.18
N VAL A 100 1.28 11.97 33.42
CA VAL A 100 1.38 10.91 32.39
C VAL A 100 2.29 11.36 31.27
N THR A 101 2.12 12.58 30.77
CA THR A 101 2.97 13.13 29.73
C THR A 101 4.38 13.40 30.28
N GLU A 102 4.56 13.99 31.45
CA GLU A 102 5.90 14.19 31.98
C GLU A 102 6.55 12.89 32.45
N LYS A 103 5.88 11.94 33.11
CA LYS A 103 6.55 10.72 33.61
C LYS A 103 6.60 9.58 32.59
N VAL A 104 5.61 9.49 31.70
CA VAL A 104 5.56 8.44 30.65
C VAL A 104 6.12 8.98 29.31
N LEU A 105 6.03 10.29 29.05
CA LEU A 105 6.69 10.94 27.90
C LEU A 105 8.04 11.63 28.24
N ASN A 106 8.39 12.08 29.48
CA ASN A 106 9.82 12.31 29.82
C ASN A 106 10.51 10.98 30.10
N THR A 107 11.04 10.39 29.05
CA THR A 107 12.26 9.61 29.19
C THR A 107 13.35 10.32 28.42
N LYS A 108 14.05 11.22 29.12
CA LYS A 108 15.44 11.60 28.78
C LYS A 108 16.36 10.35 28.72
N THR A 109 15.87 9.19 29.12
CA THR A 109 16.50 7.88 28.90
C THR A 109 16.07 7.30 27.54
N VAL A 110 17.07 7.00 26.72
CA VAL A 110 16.98 6.47 25.35
C VAL A 110 16.26 5.09 25.25
N ILE A 111 15.86 4.49 26.38
CA ILE A 111 15.46 3.08 26.48
C ILE A 111 14.07 2.94 27.13
N SER A 112 13.04 3.53 26.52
CA SER A 112 11.65 3.14 26.80
C SER A 112 11.26 1.98 25.89
N ALA A 113 10.73 0.90 26.49
CA ALA A 113 10.31 -0.30 25.77
C ALA A 113 9.30 0.04 24.66
N PRO A 114 9.44 -0.53 23.44
CA PRO A 114 8.59 -0.22 22.29
C PRO A 114 7.07 -0.27 22.58
N SER A 115 6.64 -1.24 23.37
CA SER A 115 5.23 -1.44 23.77
C SER A 115 4.66 -0.31 24.62
N LEU A 116 5.46 0.29 25.49
CA LEU A 116 5.05 1.44 26.31
C LEU A 116 4.90 2.69 25.44
N VAL A 117 5.84 2.90 24.50
CA VAL A 117 5.79 4.04 23.56
C VAL A 117 4.54 3.95 22.66
N SER A 118 4.25 2.76 22.12
CA SER A 118 3.01 2.53 21.35
C SER A 118 1.75 2.80 22.18
N ALA A 119 1.70 2.33 23.42
CA ALA A 119 0.57 2.61 24.31
C ALA A 119 0.40 4.12 24.59
N CYS A 120 1.49 4.89 24.68
CA CYS A 120 1.43 6.34 24.81
C CYS A 120 0.93 7.04 23.55
N PHE A 121 1.38 6.61 22.36
CA PHE A 121 0.86 7.16 21.11
C PHE A 121 -0.64 6.86 20.92
N LYS A 122 -1.11 5.73 21.44
CA LYS A 122 -2.56 5.43 21.50
C LYS A 122 -3.30 6.40 22.41
N ILE A 123 -2.77 6.71 23.59
CA ILE A 123 -3.33 7.77 24.46
C ILE A 123 -3.39 9.12 23.75
N CYS A 124 -2.30 9.53 23.09
CA CYS A 124 -2.29 10.78 22.34
C CYS A 124 -3.35 10.76 21.23
N SER A 125 -3.51 9.62 20.54
CA SER A 125 -4.49 9.44 19.48
C SER A 125 -5.94 9.41 19.97
N SER A 126 -6.23 8.86 21.16
CA SER A 126 -7.57 8.88 21.74
C SER A 126 -7.95 10.24 22.29
N MET A 127 -6.98 11.01 22.80
CA MET A 127 -7.19 12.36 23.27
C MET A 127 -7.69 13.30 22.15
N ILE A 128 -7.19 13.16 20.92
CA ILE A 128 -7.59 14.02 19.81
C ILE A 128 -8.96 13.67 19.21
N CYS A 129 -9.71 12.75 19.83
CA CYS A 129 -11.08 12.44 19.43
C CYS A 129 -12.09 13.56 19.80
N HIS A 130 -11.77 14.42 20.78
CA HIS A 130 -12.63 15.51 21.25
C HIS A 130 -11.92 16.87 21.22
N SER A 131 -12.70 17.96 21.33
CA SER A 131 -12.22 19.34 21.17
C SER A 131 -11.24 19.78 22.24
N THR A 132 -11.51 19.44 23.51
CA THR A 132 -10.64 19.83 24.63
C THR A 132 -9.27 19.15 24.56
N GLY A 133 -9.22 17.89 24.11
CA GLY A 133 -7.97 17.18 23.88
C GLY A 133 -7.14 17.73 22.73
N VAL A 134 -7.78 18.18 21.65
CA VAL A 134 -7.09 18.87 20.55
C VAL A 134 -6.49 20.21 21.02
N TYR A 135 -7.26 21.02 21.75
CA TYR A 135 -6.74 22.27 22.33
C TYR A 135 -5.55 22.02 23.26
N TRP A 136 -5.65 20.98 24.11
CA TRP A 136 -4.56 20.58 25.00
C TRP A 136 -3.30 20.16 24.20
N ALA A 137 -3.46 19.36 23.14
CA ALA A 137 -2.35 19.00 22.26
C ALA A 137 -1.63 20.23 21.67
N VAL A 138 -2.40 21.26 21.26
CA VAL A 138 -1.91 22.54 20.74
C VAL A 138 -1.14 23.33 21.79
N GLN A 139 -1.73 23.52 22.96
CA GLN A 139 -1.14 24.29 24.05
C GLN A 139 0.22 23.72 24.50
N TYR A 140 0.32 22.39 24.58
CA TYR A 140 1.54 21.71 25.02
C TYR A 140 2.47 21.28 23.88
N ARG A 141 2.14 21.59 22.62
CA ARG A 141 2.97 21.31 21.43
C ARG A 141 3.43 19.85 21.30
N LEU A 142 2.55 18.89 21.62
CA LEU A 142 2.90 17.47 21.69
C LEU A 142 3.51 16.90 20.40
N TRP A 143 3.14 17.44 19.23
CA TRP A 143 3.73 17.01 17.95
C TRP A 143 5.23 17.24 17.91
N LYS A 144 5.75 18.31 18.54
CA LYS A 144 7.18 18.57 18.59
C LYS A 144 7.89 17.46 19.36
N ASP A 145 7.34 17.04 20.50
CA ASP A 145 7.92 15.98 21.30
C ASP A 145 7.81 14.61 20.62
N ILE A 146 6.73 14.36 19.87
CA ILE A 146 6.54 13.10 19.15
C ILE A 146 7.50 13.00 17.97
N LEU A 147 7.64 14.06 17.18
CA LEU A 147 8.52 14.12 16.00
C LEU A 147 10.01 14.30 16.33
N SER A 148 10.34 15.02 17.40
CA SER A 148 11.74 15.25 17.82
C SER A 148 12.39 14.04 18.49
N ARG A 149 11.59 13.04 18.91
CA ARG A 149 12.12 11.76 19.38
C ARG A 149 12.90 11.07 18.27
N ASN A 150 13.87 10.25 18.65
CA ASN A 150 14.61 9.30 17.80
C ASN A 150 13.68 8.26 17.14
N LEU A 151 12.66 8.69 16.37
CA LEU A 151 11.72 7.87 15.60
C LEU A 151 12.49 6.95 14.64
N LEU A 152 13.63 7.42 14.14
CA LEU A 152 14.56 6.66 13.32
C LEU A 152 15.14 5.42 14.03
N VAL A 153 15.24 5.44 15.36
CA VAL A 153 15.77 4.33 16.17
C VAL A 153 14.64 3.38 16.63
N LYS A 154 13.37 3.79 16.47
CA LYS A 154 12.21 3.00 16.91
C LYS A 154 11.74 2.05 15.81
N PRO A 155 11.11 0.91 16.18
CA PRO A 155 10.48 0.00 15.21
C PRO A 155 9.50 0.71 14.28
N LYS A 156 9.45 0.29 13.00
CA LYS A 156 8.61 0.91 11.96
C LYS A 156 7.15 1.09 12.38
N ASN A 157 6.56 0.12 13.06
CA ASN A 157 5.15 0.17 13.49
C ASN A 157 4.87 1.36 14.44
N ILE A 158 5.83 1.71 15.29
CA ILE A 158 5.71 2.83 16.24
C ILE A 158 5.88 4.16 15.51
N ALA A 159 6.77 4.21 14.52
CA ALA A 159 6.93 5.38 13.67
C ALA A 159 5.63 5.66 12.87
N VAL A 160 5.01 4.61 12.30
CA VAL A 160 3.72 4.71 11.61
C VAL A 160 2.61 5.21 12.54
N GLU A 161 2.53 4.72 13.78
CA GLU A 161 1.56 5.23 14.76
C GLU A 161 1.77 6.73 15.06
N ALA A 162 3.03 7.19 15.14
CA ALA A 162 3.34 8.61 15.32
C ALA A 162 2.92 9.47 14.11
N TYR A 163 3.20 9.01 12.89
CA TYR A 163 2.81 9.74 11.67
C TYR A 163 1.29 9.82 11.53
N ASN A 164 0.58 8.73 11.85
CA ASN A 164 -0.88 8.69 11.86
C ASN A 164 -1.48 9.65 12.91
N PHE A 165 -0.86 9.77 14.09
CA PHE A 165 -1.27 10.74 15.09
C PHE A 165 -1.18 12.18 14.54
N ILE A 166 -0.05 12.52 13.91
CA ILE A 166 0.17 13.86 13.35
C ILE A 166 -0.84 14.16 12.23
N GLY A 167 -1.05 13.19 11.32
CA GLY A 167 -2.06 13.29 10.27
C GLY A 167 -3.45 13.57 10.84
N LYS A 168 -3.88 12.78 11.83
CA LYS A 168 -5.17 12.96 12.50
C LYS A 168 -5.28 14.31 13.20
N LEU A 169 -4.23 14.77 13.88
CA LEU A 169 -4.23 16.05 14.58
C LEU A 169 -4.41 17.21 13.60
N VAL A 170 -3.68 17.22 12.49
CA VAL A 170 -3.78 18.27 11.47
C VAL A 170 -5.21 18.34 10.90
N TRP A 171 -5.79 17.19 10.53
CA TRP A 171 -7.15 17.16 10.00
C TRP A 171 -8.22 17.49 11.03
N LYS A 172 -8.00 17.19 12.32
CA LYS A 172 -8.88 17.63 13.41
C LYS A 172 -8.83 19.14 13.60
N LEU A 173 -7.66 19.77 13.48
CA LEU A 173 -7.54 21.22 13.55
C LEU A 173 -8.21 21.92 12.36
N ASP A 174 -8.20 21.29 11.18
CA ASP A 174 -8.95 21.76 10.02
C ASP A 174 -10.47 21.76 10.28
N GLU A 175 -11.00 20.72 10.95
CA GLU A 175 -12.41 20.68 11.40
C GLU A 175 -12.77 21.79 12.39
N TYR A 176 -11.85 22.17 13.27
CA TYR A 176 -12.06 23.26 14.24
C TYR A 176 -11.67 24.64 13.69
N GLU A 177 -11.33 24.74 12.40
CA GLU A 177 -10.96 25.97 11.72
C GLU A 177 -9.71 26.69 12.29
N GLU A 178 -8.84 25.99 13.03
CA GLU A 178 -7.66 26.52 13.73
C GLU A 178 -6.43 26.67 12.81
N GLU A 179 -6.47 27.63 11.89
CA GLU A 179 -5.44 27.84 10.85
C GLU A 179 -4.04 28.13 11.41
N SER A 180 -3.95 28.87 12.53
CA SER A 180 -2.68 29.22 13.16
C SER A 180 -1.93 27.97 13.67
N ALA A 181 -2.66 27.06 14.32
CA ALA A 181 -2.10 25.82 14.83
C ALA A 181 -1.69 24.86 13.69
N ILE A 182 -2.48 24.79 12.62
CA ILE A 182 -2.12 24.03 11.41
C ILE A 182 -0.81 24.57 10.83
N THR A 183 -0.69 25.89 10.69
CA THR A 183 0.50 26.55 10.15
C THR A 183 1.73 26.27 11.01
N ASP A 184 1.61 26.32 12.34
CA ASP A 184 2.70 26.01 13.26
C ASP A 184 3.19 24.57 13.16
N ILE A 185 2.26 23.60 13.03
CA ILE A 185 2.59 22.18 12.87
C ILE A 185 3.26 21.94 11.53
N LEU A 186 2.65 22.42 10.43
CA LEU A 186 3.18 22.22 9.09
C LEU A 186 4.54 22.91 8.92
N LYS A 187 4.73 24.12 9.49
CA LYS A 187 6.02 24.80 9.48
C LYS A 187 7.10 23.94 10.18
N PHE A 188 6.79 23.35 11.32
CA PHE A 188 7.71 22.46 12.02
C PHE A 188 8.09 21.21 11.19
N ILE A 189 7.16 20.68 10.39
CA ILE A 189 7.42 19.53 9.50
C ILE A 189 8.25 19.94 8.28
N VAL A 190 7.96 21.10 7.68
CA VAL A 190 8.55 21.55 6.43
C VAL A 190 9.92 22.22 6.62
N GLU A 191 10.16 22.85 7.76
CA GLU A 191 11.40 23.59 8.03
C GLU A 191 12.68 22.74 7.91
N PRO A 192 12.76 21.51 8.45
CA PRO A 192 13.90 20.62 8.22
C PRO A 192 14.11 20.27 6.74
N ILE A 193 13.03 20.12 5.97
CA ILE A 193 13.07 19.79 4.54
C ILE A 193 13.61 20.98 3.73
N LYS A 194 13.17 22.21 4.07
CA LYS A 194 13.60 23.46 3.43
C LYS A 194 15.03 23.84 3.72
N ASN A 195 15.42 23.73 4.99
CA ASN A 195 16.72 24.16 5.45
C ASN A 195 17.81 23.14 5.15
N ASN A 196 17.45 22.01 4.52
CA ASN A 196 18.43 21.04 4.06
C ASN A 196 19.27 21.64 2.93
N GLN A 197 20.50 22.01 3.26
CA GLN A 197 21.50 22.35 2.27
C GLN A 197 22.03 21.06 1.69
N TYR A 198 21.43 20.56 0.60
CA TYR A 198 22.11 19.56 -0.20
C TYR A 198 23.42 20.19 -0.69
N PRO A 199 24.59 19.70 -0.24
CA PRO A 199 25.84 20.34 -0.60
C PRO A 199 26.06 20.19 -2.11
N ASN A 200 26.52 21.25 -2.77
CA ASN A 200 26.98 21.25 -4.16
C ASN A 200 28.29 20.44 -4.35
N ARG A 201 28.45 19.34 -3.62
CA ARG A 201 29.62 18.47 -3.62
C ARG A 201 29.20 17.05 -3.97
N VAL A 202 30.12 16.31 -4.60
CA VAL A 202 29.93 14.88 -4.81
C VAL A 202 29.97 14.21 -3.44
N LEU A 203 28.82 13.69 -3.01
CA LEU A 203 28.70 12.89 -1.79
C LEU A 203 28.95 11.43 -2.11
N ASP A 204 29.59 10.74 -1.17
CA ASP A 204 29.56 9.29 -1.06
C ASP A 204 28.17 8.81 -0.60
N ALA A 205 27.90 7.51 -0.75
CA ALA A 205 26.61 6.93 -0.38
C ALA A 205 26.28 7.15 1.12
N ASP A 206 27.30 7.05 1.98
CA ASP A 206 27.15 7.25 3.43
C ASP A 206 26.89 8.73 3.78
N GLY A 207 27.50 9.67 3.05
CA GLY A 207 27.25 11.10 3.19
C GLY A 207 25.85 11.50 2.73
N GLU A 208 25.33 10.89 1.66
CA GLU A 208 23.94 11.08 1.23
C GLU A 208 22.95 10.52 2.26
N GLU A 209 23.24 9.33 2.80
CA GLU A 209 22.44 8.70 3.85
C GLU A 209 22.38 9.53 5.15
N ALA A 210 23.49 10.13 5.54
CA ALA A 210 23.55 11.05 6.69
C ALA A 210 22.67 12.30 6.51
N ILE A 211 22.48 12.75 5.27
CA ILE A 211 21.68 13.93 4.94
C ILE A 211 20.18 13.61 4.88
N TYR A 212 19.79 12.49 4.27
CA TYR A 212 18.37 12.18 4.11
C TYR A 212 17.74 11.48 5.32
N LYS A 213 18.50 10.67 6.09
CA LYS A 213 17.96 9.96 7.26
C LYS A 213 17.21 10.88 8.24
N PRO A 214 17.76 12.05 8.64
CA PRO A 214 17.06 13.00 9.50
C PRO A 214 15.76 13.54 8.92
N LEU A 215 15.60 13.54 7.60
CA LEU A 215 14.40 14.05 6.91
C LEU A 215 13.26 13.04 6.84
N LEU A 216 13.55 11.74 6.90
CA LEU A 216 12.55 10.68 6.73
C LEU A 216 11.33 10.84 7.64
N PRO A 217 11.45 11.15 8.95
CA PRO A 217 10.27 11.26 9.81
C PRO A 217 9.34 12.40 9.40
N PHE A 218 9.90 13.50 8.89
CA PHE A 218 9.14 14.65 8.45
C PHE A 218 8.45 14.38 7.11
N LEU A 219 9.15 13.72 6.18
CA LEU A 219 8.59 13.34 4.88
C LEU A 219 7.49 12.29 5.00
N GLU A 220 7.67 11.26 5.82
CA GLU A 220 6.62 10.26 6.06
C GLU A 220 5.41 10.85 6.80
N SER A 221 5.62 11.80 7.72
CA SER A 221 4.52 12.56 8.34
C SER A 221 3.75 13.37 7.30
N LEU A 222 4.46 14.08 6.43
CA LEU A 222 3.85 14.86 5.34
C LEU A 222 3.08 13.95 4.37
N LYS A 223 3.68 12.81 3.99
CA LYS A 223 3.02 11.82 3.15
C LYS A 223 1.75 11.28 3.81
N THR A 224 1.78 11.01 5.12
CA THR A 224 0.61 10.52 5.88
C THR A 224 -0.50 11.58 5.92
N ILE A 225 -0.17 12.86 6.09
CA ILE A 225 -1.16 13.96 5.98
C ILE A 225 -1.82 13.95 4.59
N LEU A 226 -1.02 13.75 3.54
CA LEU A 226 -1.47 13.73 2.14
C LEU A 226 -2.11 12.38 1.71
N GLU A 227 -2.13 11.37 2.58
CA GLU A 227 -2.77 10.07 2.33
C GLU A 227 -4.28 10.10 2.55
N GLU A 228 -4.79 11.09 3.30
CA GLU A 228 -6.18 11.16 3.73
C GLU A 228 -7.10 11.72 2.62
N THR A 229 -7.42 10.87 1.63
CA THR A 229 -8.13 11.24 0.40
C THR A 229 -9.45 11.96 0.64
N ASN A 230 -10.27 11.50 1.59
CA ASN A 230 -11.59 12.09 1.88
C ASN A 230 -11.54 13.56 2.31
N ARG A 231 -10.42 14.00 2.92
CA ARG A 231 -10.25 15.36 3.43
C ARG A 231 -9.67 16.28 2.37
N ILE A 232 -8.75 15.76 1.55
CA ILE A 232 -8.06 16.51 0.51
C ILE A 232 -9.03 16.98 -0.59
N ILE A 233 -10.05 16.18 -0.90
CA ILE A 233 -11.08 16.54 -1.90
C ILE A 233 -11.89 17.76 -1.47
N ARG A 234 -12.09 17.93 -0.15
CA ARG A 234 -12.89 19.01 0.40
C ARG A 234 -12.06 20.29 0.50
N PRO A 235 -12.69 21.48 0.46
CA PRO A 235 -11.99 22.72 0.75
C PRO A 235 -11.38 22.60 2.16
N ASN A 236 -10.06 22.74 2.23
CA ASN A 236 -9.28 22.59 3.46
C ASN A 236 -8.23 23.70 3.57
N LYS A 237 -7.76 23.96 4.78
CA LYS A 237 -6.74 24.97 5.07
C LYS A 237 -5.31 24.43 4.90
N VAL A 238 -5.14 23.11 4.90
CA VAL A 238 -3.84 22.43 4.79
C VAL A 238 -3.15 22.72 3.45
N VAL A 239 -3.87 22.57 2.33
CA VAL A 239 -3.31 22.75 0.98
C VAL A 239 -2.88 24.21 0.72
N PRO A 240 -3.69 25.24 1.02
CA PRO A 240 -3.26 26.63 0.95
C PRO A 240 -2.01 26.93 1.77
N VAL A 241 -1.92 26.41 3.00
CA VAL A 241 -0.74 26.59 3.87
C VAL A 241 0.51 25.98 3.23
N LEU A 242 0.42 24.74 2.74
CA LEU A 242 1.54 24.07 2.07
C LEU A 242 2.01 24.82 0.81
N ARG A 243 1.07 25.35 0.02
CA ARG A 243 1.37 26.04 -1.24
C ARG A 243 1.82 27.48 -1.03
N GLN A 244 0.97 28.32 -0.47
CA GLN A 244 1.15 29.78 -0.46
C GLN A 244 2.17 30.22 0.59
N TYR A 245 2.12 29.61 1.78
CA TYR A 245 2.97 30.00 2.91
C TYR A 245 4.27 29.19 2.94
N LEU A 246 4.18 27.87 2.68
CA LEU A 246 5.31 26.97 2.80
C LEU A 246 5.97 26.61 1.47
N LEU A 247 5.43 26.90 0.28
CA LEU A 247 6.10 26.69 -1.02
C LEU A 247 6.91 25.38 -1.09
N ILE A 248 6.33 24.26 -0.66
CA ILE A 248 7.06 23.01 -0.45
C ILE A 248 7.34 22.26 -1.76
N GLU A 249 6.46 22.38 -2.75
CA GLU A 249 6.53 21.62 -4.00
C GLU A 249 7.88 21.82 -4.75
N PRO A 250 8.39 23.05 -4.97
CA PRO A 250 9.70 23.23 -5.61
C PRO A 250 10.84 22.58 -4.82
N VAL A 251 10.77 22.63 -3.49
CA VAL A 251 11.83 22.08 -2.62
C VAL A 251 11.89 20.56 -2.74
N VAL A 252 10.75 19.88 -2.66
CA VAL A 252 10.67 18.42 -2.79
C VAL A 252 11.06 17.99 -4.21
N SER A 253 10.64 18.74 -5.23
CA SER A 253 11.03 18.48 -6.63
C SER A 253 12.54 18.62 -6.86
N ILE A 254 13.18 19.64 -6.25
CA ILE A 254 14.64 19.79 -6.28
C ILE A 254 15.30 18.60 -5.58
N LEU A 255 14.85 18.22 -4.37
CA LEU A 255 15.38 17.04 -3.66
C LEU A 255 15.25 15.77 -4.51
N LEU A 256 14.12 15.57 -5.18
CA LEU A 256 13.90 14.43 -6.08
C LEU A 256 14.91 14.43 -7.22
N SER A 257 15.15 15.60 -7.83
CA SER A 257 16.11 15.75 -8.93
C SER A 257 17.58 15.54 -8.51
N VAL A 258 17.93 15.81 -7.25
CA VAL A 258 19.31 15.72 -6.77
C VAL A 258 19.64 14.34 -6.19
N THR A 259 18.68 13.67 -5.55
CA THR A 259 18.95 12.40 -4.85
C THR A 259 19.32 11.25 -5.80
N ARG A 260 20.22 10.37 -5.34
CA ARG A 260 20.59 9.11 -5.98
C ARG A 260 20.10 7.89 -5.20
N ASP A 261 19.66 8.07 -3.95
CA ASP A 261 19.10 7.00 -3.16
C ASP A 261 17.71 6.61 -3.68
N ARG A 262 17.55 5.32 -3.99
CA ARG A 262 16.33 4.76 -4.57
C ARG A 262 15.14 4.84 -3.63
N SER A 263 15.35 4.54 -2.34
CA SER A 263 14.29 4.53 -1.35
C SER A 263 13.78 5.93 -1.04
N PHE A 264 14.70 6.90 -0.99
CA PHE A 264 14.40 8.30 -0.80
C PHE A 264 13.69 8.91 -2.01
N ALA A 265 14.17 8.61 -3.23
CA ALA A 265 13.52 9.04 -4.47
C ALA A 265 12.06 8.56 -4.56
N TYR A 266 11.77 7.33 -4.13
CA TYR A 266 10.40 6.80 -4.08
C TYR A 266 9.48 7.53 -3.09
N ILE A 267 9.98 7.90 -1.91
CA ILE A 267 9.19 8.69 -0.95
C ILE A 267 8.91 10.09 -1.51
N LEU A 268 9.94 10.72 -2.07
CA LEU A 268 9.81 12.05 -2.67
C LEU A 268 8.85 12.05 -3.87
N SER A 269 8.92 11.06 -4.76
CA SER A 269 8.03 10.97 -5.92
C SER A 269 6.56 10.89 -5.52
N GLN A 270 6.23 10.11 -4.48
CA GLN A 270 4.89 10.07 -3.91
C GLN A 270 4.46 11.43 -3.35
N ILE A 271 5.34 12.11 -2.61
CA ILE A 271 5.02 13.40 -2.01
C ILE A 271 4.79 14.46 -3.08
N VAL A 272 5.66 14.55 -4.10
CA VAL A 272 5.49 15.48 -5.24
C VAL A 272 4.16 15.24 -5.93
N PHE A 273 3.83 13.98 -6.26
CA PHE A 273 2.57 13.65 -6.91
C PHE A 273 1.36 14.03 -6.05
N ARG A 274 1.37 13.70 -4.75
CA ARG A 274 0.24 13.96 -3.84
C ARG A 274 0.06 15.45 -3.52
N ILE A 275 1.14 16.21 -3.37
CA ILE A 275 1.06 17.68 -3.18
C ILE A 275 0.46 18.32 -4.43
N SER A 276 0.98 17.96 -5.61
CA SER A 276 0.50 18.48 -6.88
C SER A 276 -0.96 18.09 -7.13
N PHE A 277 -1.35 16.85 -6.78
CA PHE A 277 -2.73 16.40 -6.82
C PHE A 277 -3.62 17.26 -5.91
N ALA A 278 -3.27 17.38 -4.62
CA ALA A 278 -4.06 18.12 -3.65
C ALA A 278 -4.21 19.59 -4.05
N TYR A 279 -3.15 20.15 -4.63
CA TYR A 279 -3.14 21.48 -5.17
C TYR A 279 -4.10 21.66 -6.36
N ASN A 280 -3.99 20.82 -7.39
CA ASN A 280 -4.87 20.91 -8.55
C ASN A 280 -6.34 20.69 -8.18
N VAL A 281 -6.64 19.78 -7.24
CA VAL A 281 -7.99 19.60 -6.69
C VAL A 281 -8.46 20.88 -5.99
N SER A 282 -7.62 21.51 -5.18
CA SER A 282 -7.99 22.76 -4.51
C SER A 282 -8.35 23.89 -5.48
N ILE A 283 -7.66 23.98 -6.63
CA ILE A 283 -7.98 24.93 -7.70
C ILE A 283 -9.30 24.59 -8.38
N ALA A 284 -9.48 23.33 -8.78
CA ALA A 284 -10.69 22.88 -9.45
C ALA A 284 -11.94 23.20 -8.61
N MET A 285 -11.85 22.99 -7.28
CA MET A 285 -12.92 23.30 -6.35
C MET A 285 -13.17 24.81 -6.17
N GLN A 286 -12.14 25.66 -6.30
CA GLN A 286 -12.28 27.12 -6.21
C GLN A 286 -12.84 27.73 -7.49
N ASN A 287 -12.40 27.25 -8.66
CA ASN A 287 -12.71 27.84 -9.95
C ASN A 287 -13.92 27.19 -10.64
N LYS A 288 -14.45 26.07 -10.12
CA LYS A 288 -15.53 25.26 -10.75
C LYS A 288 -15.22 24.79 -12.18
N GLU A 289 -13.96 24.86 -12.59
CA GLU A 289 -13.47 24.33 -13.87
C GLU A 289 -12.88 22.94 -13.63
N GLU A 290 -13.77 21.94 -13.57
CA GLU A 290 -13.39 20.55 -13.34
C GLU A 290 -12.70 19.92 -14.57
N HIS A 291 -12.90 20.50 -15.75
CA HIS A 291 -12.59 19.88 -17.04
C HIS A 291 -11.10 19.59 -17.32
N ASP A 292 -10.16 20.23 -16.62
CA ASP A 292 -8.71 20.04 -16.86
C ASP A 292 -7.98 19.30 -15.71
N LEU A 293 -8.64 18.96 -14.61
CA LEU A 293 -8.00 18.36 -13.44
C LEU A 293 -7.31 17.02 -13.77
N ALA A 294 -8.02 16.14 -14.46
CA ALA A 294 -7.52 14.82 -14.84
C ALA A 294 -6.31 14.89 -15.79
N ARG A 295 -6.27 15.91 -16.65
CA ARG A 295 -5.15 16.18 -17.55
C ARG A 295 -3.93 16.68 -16.78
N GLU A 296 -4.09 17.65 -15.90
CA GLU A 296 -2.98 18.17 -15.09
C GLU A 296 -2.35 17.08 -14.22
N ILE A 297 -3.17 16.19 -13.65
CA ILE A 297 -2.69 15.05 -12.87
C ILE A 297 -1.90 14.06 -13.74
N THR A 298 -2.33 13.84 -14.97
CA THR A 298 -1.61 13.01 -15.94
C THR A 298 -0.25 13.63 -16.31
N VAL A 299 -0.19 14.95 -16.47
CA VAL A 299 1.06 15.70 -16.74
C VAL A 299 2.02 15.60 -15.55
N VAL A 300 1.52 15.80 -14.33
CA VAL A 300 2.33 15.64 -13.10
C VAL A 300 2.87 14.22 -12.99
N TYR A 301 2.02 13.22 -13.21
CA TYR A 301 2.43 11.81 -13.21
C TYR A 301 3.55 11.56 -14.22
N TYR A 302 3.37 12.00 -15.47
CA TYR A 302 4.37 11.87 -16.52
C TYR A 302 5.71 12.50 -16.12
N ASN A 303 5.70 13.72 -15.58
CA ASN A 303 6.91 14.42 -15.18
C ASN A 303 7.70 13.68 -14.09
N VAL A 304 6.99 13.21 -13.05
CA VAL A 304 7.62 12.45 -11.96
C VAL A 304 8.14 11.09 -12.45
N PHE A 305 7.35 10.39 -13.26
CA PHE A 305 7.75 9.11 -13.85
C PHE A 305 8.97 9.25 -14.77
N HIS A 306 8.96 10.26 -15.66
CA HIS A 306 10.07 10.54 -16.55
C HIS A 306 11.35 10.87 -15.78
N GLU A 307 11.25 11.59 -14.65
CA GLU A 307 12.41 11.89 -13.80
C GLU A 307 13.01 10.63 -13.15
N LEU A 308 12.16 9.70 -12.69
CA LEU A 308 12.61 8.39 -12.16
C LEU A 308 13.27 7.53 -13.26
N LEU A 309 12.72 7.53 -14.47
CA LEU A 309 13.33 6.86 -15.62
C LEU A 309 14.67 7.47 -16.01
N ARG A 310 14.78 8.81 -16.04
CA ARG A 310 16.03 9.54 -16.32
C ARG A 310 17.15 9.15 -15.35
N LYS A 311 16.78 8.85 -14.10
CA LYS A 311 17.68 8.38 -13.03
C LYS A 311 17.99 6.87 -13.09
N GLN A 312 17.46 6.15 -14.08
CA GLN A 312 17.59 4.69 -14.22
C GLN A 312 17.06 3.94 -12.99
N MET A 313 15.91 4.38 -12.45
CA MET A 313 15.24 3.77 -11.30
C MET A 313 13.90 3.11 -11.70
N PRO A 314 13.90 2.05 -12.53
CA PRO A 314 12.66 1.48 -13.06
C PRO A 314 11.86 0.68 -12.02
N GLN A 315 12.51 0.10 -11.00
CA GLN A 315 11.78 -0.59 -9.93
C GLN A 315 10.93 0.40 -9.13
N GLU A 316 11.52 1.53 -8.77
CA GLU A 316 10.86 2.63 -8.07
C GLU A 316 9.77 3.24 -8.96
N SER A 317 9.96 3.26 -10.28
CA SER A 317 8.96 3.72 -11.25
C SER A 317 7.73 2.81 -11.30
N VAL A 318 7.91 1.49 -11.20
CA VAL A 318 6.80 0.52 -11.06
C VAL A 318 6.07 0.70 -9.74
N HIS A 319 6.81 0.82 -8.63
CA HIS A 319 6.20 1.03 -7.31
C HIS A 319 5.43 2.35 -7.25
N PHE A 320 6.00 3.42 -7.82
CA PHE A 320 5.36 4.73 -7.92
C PHE A 320 4.07 4.64 -8.73
N THR A 321 4.10 3.99 -9.90
CA THR A 321 2.91 3.84 -10.76
C THR A 321 1.80 3.05 -10.07
N ALA A 322 2.12 1.94 -9.40
CA ALA A 322 1.15 1.17 -8.63
C ALA A 322 0.57 2.00 -7.47
N SER A 323 1.41 2.77 -6.76
CA SER A 323 0.95 3.67 -5.69
C SER A 323 0.04 4.78 -6.22
N CYS A 324 0.33 5.36 -7.38
CA CYS A 324 -0.51 6.36 -8.04
C CYS A 324 -1.86 5.78 -8.44
N PHE A 325 -1.88 4.56 -9.01
CA PHE A 325 -3.12 3.87 -9.37
C PHE A 325 -4.01 3.64 -8.15
N VAL A 326 -3.46 3.06 -7.07
CA VAL A 326 -4.21 2.81 -5.84
C VAL A 326 -4.66 4.11 -5.18
N TYR A 327 -3.83 5.15 -5.19
CA TYR A 327 -4.19 6.45 -4.65
C TYR A 327 -5.35 7.07 -5.43
N TRP A 328 -5.26 7.11 -6.76
CA TRP A 328 -6.31 7.61 -7.65
C TRP A 328 -7.63 6.84 -7.50
N SER A 329 -7.55 5.52 -7.32
CA SER A 329 -8.73 4.66 -7.20
C SER A 329 -9.53 4.86 -5.90
N LYS A 330 -8.97 5.56 -4.90
CA LYS A 330 -9.65 5.89 -3.64
C LYS A 330 -10.58 7.10 -3.76
N PHE A 331 -10.54 7.84 -4.87
CA PHE A 331 -11.34 9.03 -5.06
C PHE A 331 -12.71 8.71 -5.64
N ASP A 332 -13.74 9.44 -5.20
CA ASP A 332 -15.06 9.36 -5.80
C ASP A 332 -15.03 10.01 -7.19
N LYS A 333 -15.30 9.19 -8.21
CA LYS A 333 -15.31 9.59 -9.63
C LYS A 333 -16.44 10.58 -9.96
N ASN A 334 -17.39 10.78 -9.05
CA ASN A 334 -18.40 11.83 -9.15
C ASN A 334 -17.86 13.22 -8.81
N ILE A 335 -16.77 13.29 -8.04
CA ILE A 335 -16.18 14.54 -7.55
C ILE A 335 -14.90 14.88 -8.31
N VAL A 336 -14.14 13.86 -8.71
CA VAL A 336 -12.93 14.02 -9.53
C VAL A 336 -13.19 13.35 -10.87
N PRO A 337 -13.09 14.06 -12.01
CA PRO A 337 -13.37 13.49 -13.32
C PRO A 337 -12.41 12.34 -13.62
N ALA A 338 -12.98 11.17 -13.94
CA ALA A 338 -12.21 9.97 -14.27
C ALA A 338 -11.54 10.04 -15.65
N SER A 339 -12.10 10.87 -16.54
CA SER A 339 -11.66 11.04 -17.92
C SER A 339 -11.45 12.51 -18.29
N PHE A 340 -10.63 12.73 -19.30
CA PHE A 340 -10.45 14.04 -19.94
C PHE A 340 -10.48 13.90 -21.46
N GLU A 341 -10.81 14.98 -22.16
CA GLU A 341 -10.82 15.03 -23.61
C GLU A 341 -9.59 15.76 -24.16
N ARG A 342 -8.96 15.18 -25.18
CA ARG A 342 -7.87 15.81 -25.91
C ARG A 342 -7.92 15.42 -27.38
N HIS A 343 -7.86 16.41 -28.26
CA HIS A 343 -7.92 16.22 -29.71
C HIS A 343 -9.12 15.36 -30.18
N GLY A 344 -10.28 15.50 -29.53
CA GLY A 344 -11.50 14.76 -29.85
C GLY A 344 -11.53 13.30 -29.38
N ARG A 345 -10.59 12.88 -28.52
CA ARG A 345 -10.56 11.56 -27.88
C ARG A 345 -10.69 11.69 -26.37
N THR A 346 -11.45 10.78 -25.77
CA THR A 346 -11.61 10.65 -24.32
C THR A 346 -10.57 9.67 -23.77
N TYR A 347 -9.82 10.11 -22.77
CA TYR A 347 -8.80 9.31 -22.09
C TYR A 347 -9.16 9.11 -20.63
N LEU A 348 -8.97 7.90 -20.11
CA LEU A 348 -9.07 7.60 -18.69
C LEU A 348 -7.70 7.73 -18.03
N VAL A 349 -7.65 8.38 -16.86
CA VAL A 349 -6.39 8.56 -16.10
C VAL A 349 -5.81 7.21 -15.67
N GLU A 350 -6.66 6.28 -15.23
CA GLU A 350 -6.28 4.94 -14.79
C GLU A 350 -5.59 4.14 -15.90
N ASP A 351 -6.03 4.31 -17.15
CA ASP A 351 -5.47 3.60 -18.30
C ASP A 351 -4.05 4.11 -18.63
N GLN A 352 -3.75 5.37 -18.29
CA GLN A 352 -2.40 5.93 -18.42
C GLN A 352 -1.43 5.23 -17.47
N PHE A 353 -1.82 5.04 -16.20
CA PHE A 353 -1.02 4.33 -15.21
C PHE A 353 -0.89 2.84 -15.56
N LEU A 354 -1.99 2.20 -15.96
CA LEU A 354 -2.03 0.78 -16.29
C LEU A 354 -1.06 0.46 -17.44
N THR A 355 -1.03 1.27 -18.49
CA THR A 355 -0.16 1.02 -19.66
C THR A 355 1.32 1.05 -19.30
N ILE A 356 1.74 2.00 -18.46
CA ILE A 356 3.12 2.05 -17.95
C ILE A 356 3.42 0.84 -17.07
N LEU A 357 2.49 0.45 -16.20
CA LEU A 357 2.67 -0.70 -15.33
C LEU A 357 2.76 -2.02 -16.11
N LEU A 358 2.08 -2.14 -17.26
CA LEU A 358 2.15 -3.32 -18.13
C LEU A 358 3.45 -3.40 -18.94
N THR A 359 4.18 -2.28 -19.09
CA THR A 359 5.38 -2.22 -19.94
C THR A 359 6.45 -3.25 -19.58
N PRO A 360 6.82 -3.48 -18.31
CA PRO A 360 7.78 -4.53 -17.94
C PRO A 360 7.34 -5.94 -18.35
N LEU A 361 6.04 -6.26 -18.20
CA LEU A 361 5.48 -7.56 -18.56
C LEU A 361 5.54 -7.79 -20.07
N LEU A 362 5.19 -6.76 -20.86
CA LEU A 362 5.24 -6.85 -22.32
C LEU A 362 6.68 -6.91 -22.84
N THR A 363 7.59 -6.17 -22.19
CA THR A 363 9.02 -6.22 -22.50
C THR A 363 9.58 -7.62 -22.27
N TYR A 364 9.16 -8.31 -21.21
CA TYR A 364 9.58 -9.68 -20.93
C TYR A 364 9.08 -10.67 -21.99
N SER A 365 7.81 -10.57 -22.41
CA SER A 365 7.26 -11.42 -23.47
C SER A 365 7.98 -11.24 -24.82
N CYS A 366 8.43 -10.04 -25.15
CA CYS A 366 9.17 -9.75 -26.39
C CYS A 366 10.58 -10.39 -26.45
N ILE A 367 11.15 -10.85 -25.32
CA ILE A 367 12.49 -11.47 -25.30
C ILE A 367 12.51 -12.79 -26.09
N LYS A 368 11.40 -13.54 -26.08
CA LYS A 368 11.31 -14.84 -26.75
C LYS A 368 11.08 -14.72 -28.25
N ASN A 369 10.24 -13.77 -28.69
CA ASN A 369 9.99 -13.56 -30.12
C ASN A 369 11.27 -13.15 -30.87
N LYS A 370 12.23 -12.51 -30.20
CA LYS A 370 13.57 -12.25 -30.77
C LYS A 370 14.48 -13.48 -30.85
N ARG A 371 14.23 -14.54 -30.08
CA ARG A 371 15.06 -15.75 -29.98
C ARG A 371 14.52 -16.94 -30.78
N GLN A 372 13.22 -17.00 -30.99
CA GLN A 372 12.55 -18.01 -31.79
C GLN A 372 11.77 -17.27 -32.87
N THR A 373 12.04 -17.57 -34.14
CA THR A 373 11.22 -17.19 -35.31
C THR A 373 9.80 -17.70 -35.08
N THR A 374 9.01 -16.92 -34.35
CA THR A 374 7.66 -17.28 -33.98
C THR A 374 6.77 -16.92 -35.16
N SER A 375 5.81 -17.79 -35.45
CA SER A 375 4.81 -17.63 -36.51
C SER A 375 4.28 -16.18 -36.59
N CYS A 376 4.15 -15.61 -37.80
CA CYS A 376 3.65 -14.25 -38.05
C CYS A 376 2.41 -13.87 -37.20
N ASN A 377 1.53 -14.84 -36.93
CA ASN A 377 0.29 -14.64 -36.17
C ASN A 377 0.50 -14.19 -34.71
N ALA A 378 1.57 -14.61 -34.02
CA ALA A 378 1.82 -14.26 -32.63
C ALA A 378 2.39 -12.84 -32.49
N GLU A 379 3.26 -12.44 -33.43
CA GLU A 379 3.76 -11.06 -33.53
C GLU A 379 2.67 -10.09 -33.97
N GLU A 380 1.78 -10.51 -34.89
CA GLU A 380 0.59 -9.75 -35.28
C GLU A 380 -0.37 -9.55 -34.11
N SER A 381 -0.61 -10.57 -33.29
CA SER A 381 -1.49 -10.46 -32.12
C SER A 381 -0.91 -9.52 -31.05
N LEU A 382 0.40 -9.64 -30.77
CA LEU A 382 1.09 -8.77 -29.81
C LEU A 382 1.18 -7.32 -30.32
N SER A 383 1.42 -7.11 -31.62
CA SER A 383 1.43 -5.77 -32.21
C SER A 383 0.03 -5.14 -32.24
N ALA A 384 -1.03 -5.92 -32.50
CA ALA A 384 -2.41 -5.47 -32.35
C ALA A 384 -2.73 -5.08 -30.90
N PHE A 385 -2.20 -5.80 -29.92
CA PHE A 385 -2.34 -5.44 -28.50
C PHE A 385 -1.58 -4.16 -28.15
N HIS A 386 -0.35 -3.97 -28.64
CA HIS A 386 0.38 -2.70 -28.49
C HIS A 386 -0.37 -1.53 -29.14
N TYR A 387 -0.95 -1.74 -30.33
CA TYR A 387 -1.78 -0.73 -30.98
C TYR A 387 -3.00 -0.38 -30.12
N LYS A 388 -3.72 -1.39 -29.60
CA LYS A 388 -4.82 -1.19 -28.64
C LYS A 388 -4.39 -0.33 -27.44
N LEU A 389 -3.27 -0.64 -26.79
CA LEU A 389 -2.75 0.16 -25.67
C LEU A 389 -2.46 1.61 -26.06
N SER A 390 -1.86 1.84 -27.24
CA SER A 390 -1.60 3.19 -27.75
C SER A 390 -2.85 3.98 -28.08
N THR A 391 -3.97 3.31 -28.40
CA THR A 391 -5.25 3.98 -28.60
C THR A 391 -5.92 4.40 -27.29
N LEU A 392 -5.65 3.69 -26.19
CA LEU A 392 -6.19 3.97 -24.85
C LEU A 392 -5.42 5.08 -24.11
N THR A 393 -4.23 5.43 -24.58
CA THR A 393 -3.31 6.33 -23.88
C THR A 393 -2.91 7.56 -24.67
N GLU A 394 -2.48 8.59 -23.96
CA GLU A 394 -1.94 9.79 -24.58
C GLU A 394 -0.56 9.55 -25.21
N GLU A 395 -0.25 10.30 -26.27
CA GLU A 395 1.00 10.14 -27.03
C GLU A 395 2.26 10.26 -26.16
N HIS A 396 2.25 11.10 -25.13
CA HIS A 396 3.40 11.27 -24.24
C HIS A 396 3.57 10.10 -23.27
N ILE A 397 2.48 9.46 -22.85
CA ILE A 397 2.51 8.23 -22.04
C ILE A 397 3.03 7.07 -22.90
N VAL A 398 2.59 6.98 -24.16
CA VAL A 398 3.15 6.02 -25.13
C VAL A 398 4.66 6.23 -25.29
N LYS A 399 5.11 7.48 -25.47
CA LYS A 399 6.56 7.81 -25.52
C LYS A 399 7.29 7.39 -24.25
N ALA A 400 6.70 7.66 -23.07
CA ALA A 400 7.27 7.25 -21.80
C ALA A 400 7.38 5.72 -21.67
N ALA A 401 6.37 4.98 -22.14
CA ALA A 401 6.40 3.52 -22.21
C ALA A 401 7.53 3.00 -23.11
N TYR A 402 7.75 3.64 -24.27
CA TYR A 402 8.89 3.30 -25.13
C TYR A 402 10.25 3.63 -24.50
N SER A 403 10.38 4.78 -23.83
CA SER A 403 11.59 5.10 -23.07
C SER A 403 11.83 4.09 -21.94
N PHE A 404 10.76 3.66 -21.27
CA PHE A 404 10.84 2.63 -20.24
C PHE A 404 11.28 1.29 -20.83
N TYR A 405 10.68 0.85 -21.93
CA TYR A 405 11.10 -0.33 -22.68
C TYR A 405 12.60 -0.26 -23.04
N ALA A 406 13.09 0.88 -23.52
CA ALA A 406 14.50 1.07 -23.89
C ALA A 406 15.44 0.94 -22.67
N VAL A 407 15.07 1.49 -21.52
CA VAL A 407 15.81 1.32 -20.25
C VAL A 407 15.84 -0.15 -19.84
N LEU A 408 14.72 -0.85 -19.98
CA LEU A 408 14.66 -2.28 -19.67
C LEU A 408 15.46 -3.12 -20.64
N GLU A 409 15.51 -2.77 -21.93
CA GLU A 409 16.18 -3.55 -22.96
C GLU A 409 17.65 -3.86 -22.61
N ALA A 410 18.32 -2.93 -21.93
CA ALA A 410 19.73 -2.97 -21.56
C ALA A 410 20.15 -4.12 -20.61
N ASP A 411 19.27 -4.64 -19.74
CA ASP A 411 19.62 -5.71 -18.78
C ASP A 411 18.56 -6.82 -18.71
N LEU A 412 18.92 -8.02 -19.15
CA LEU A 412 18.02 -9.18 -19.19
C LEU A 412 17.65 -9.73 -17.80
N SER A 413 18.58 -9.67 -16.84
CA SER A 413 18.36 -10.21 -15.49
C SER A 413 17.37 -9.34 -14.71
N TYR A 414 17.47 -8.03 -14.95
CA TYR A 414 16.63 -7.02 -14.31
C TYR A 414 15.19 -7.03 -14.85
N LYS A 415 14.98 -7.35 -16.15
CA LYS A 415 13.64 -7.55 -16.73
C LYS A 415 12.81 -8.58 -15.97
N LYS A 416 13.40 -9.72 -15.61
CA LYS A 416 12.71 -10.82 -14.91
C LYS A 416 12.25 -10.39 -13.52
N GLN A 417 13.15 -9.80 -12.75
CA GLN A 417 12.85 -9.34 -11.39
C GLN A 417 11.76 -8.28 -11.40
N LEU A 418 11.81 -7.36 -12.37
CA LEU A 418 10.82 -6.31 -12.50
C LEU A 418 9.45 -6.84 -12.96
N ALA A 419 9.41 -7.83 -13.85
CA ALA A 419 8.16 -8.51 -14.22
C ALA A 419 7.52 -9.18 -12.99
N ILE A 420 8.31 -9.90 -12.17
CA ILE A 420 7.83 -10.50 -10.91
C ILE A 420 7.27 -9.43 -9.96
N ASP A 421 8.00 -8.34 -9.77
CA ASP A 421 7.58 -7.24 -8.91
C ASP A 421 6.29 -6.59 -9.43
N THR A 422 6.19 -6.39 -10.75
CA THR A 422 4.99 -5.89 -11.42
C THR A 422 3.79 -6.78 -11.11
N VAL A 423 3.89 -8.11 -11.32
CA VAL A 423 2.77 -9.04 -11.02
C VAL A 423 2.39 -9.01 -9.54
N LYS A 424 3.36 -8.90 -8.61
CA LYS A 424 3.06 -8.74 -7.18
C LYS A 424 2.24 -7.48 -6.91
N ARG A 425 2.57 -6.36 -7.55
CA ARG A 425 1.81 -5.11 -7.41
C ARG A 425 0.42 -5.17 -8.04
N LEU A 426 0.20 -5.99 -9.07
CA LEU A 426 -1.14 -6.22 -9.63
C LEU A 426 -2.13 -6.74 -8.58
N PHE A 427 -1.67 -7.59 -7.66
CA PHE A 427 -2.54 -8.10 -6.58
C PHE A 427 -3.00 -7.00 -5.61
N GLU A 428 -2.22 -5.92 -5.44
CA GLU A 428 -2.60 -4.77 -4.61
C GLU A 428 -3.74 -3.95 -5.25
N MET A 429 -3.89 -4.03 -6.57
CA MET A 429 -4.87 -3.27 -7.35
C MET A 429 -6.17 -4.02 -7.62
N LYS A 430 -6.26 -5.30 -7.25
CA LYS A 430 -7.35 -6.21 -7.66
C LYS A 430 -8.77 -5.66 -7.43
N SER A 431 -8.99 -4.97 -6.31
CA SER A 431 -10.29 -4.43 -5.90
C SER A 431 -10.67 -3.12 -6.61
N TYR A 432 -9.73 -2.53 -7.35
CA TYR A 432 -9.87 -1.20 -7.95
C TYR A 432 -9.97 -1.25 -9.49
N LEU A 433 -9.76 -2.41 -10.11
CA LEU A 433 -9.83 -2.58 -11.56
C LEU A 433 -11.28 -2.55 -12.05
N SER A 434 -11.53 -1.87 -13.16
CA SER A 434 -12.76 -2.04 -13.94
C SER A 434 -12.71 -3.32 -14.79
N GLY A 435 -13.85 -3.84 -15.23
CA GLY A 435 -13.90 -5.04 -16.08
C GLY A 435 -13.08 -4.91 -17.37
N GLY A 436 -13.10 -3.74 -18.02
CA GLY A 436 -12.28 -3.46 -19.20
C GLY A 436 -10.78 -3.49 -18.91
N GLN A 437 -10.36 -2.87 -17.80
CA GLN A 437 -8.96 -2.88 -17.36
C GLN A 437 -8.50 -4.28 -16.94
N ALA A 438 -9.37 -5.06 -16.28
CA ALA A 438 -9.12 -6.45 -15.96
C ALA A 438 -8.90 -7.30 -17.23
N GLY A 439 -9.67 -7.04 -18.30
CA GLY A 439 -9.46 -7.65 -19.61
C GLY A 439 -8.11 -7.29 -20.25
N VAL A 440 -7.72 -6.01 -20.23
CA VAL A 440 -6.39 -5.58 -20.73
C VAL A 440 -5.25 -6.22 -19.93
N LEU A 441 -5.40 -6.28 -18.60
CA LEU A 441 -4.43 -6.93 -17.72
C LEU A 441 -4.33 -8.43 -17.97
N TYR A 442 -5.47 -9.09 -18.17
CA TYR A 442 -5.55 -10.49 -18.55
C TYR A 442 -4.80 -10.76 -19.85
N GLN A 443 -4.99 -9.94 -20.89
CA GLN A 443 -4.28 -10.08 -22.17
C GLN A 443 -2.76 -9.98 -21.97
N ALA A 444 -2.27 -9.02 -21.20
CA ALA A 444 -0.84 -8.88 -20.91
C ALA A 444 -0.26 -10.09 -20.15
N LEU A 445 -1.00 -10.63 -19.18
CA LEU A 445 -0.61 -11.84 -18.45
C LEU A 445 -0.65 -13.09 -19.34
N PHE A 446 -1.59 -13.18 -20.28
CA PHE A 446 -1.66 -14.26 -21.25
C PHE A 446 -0.42 -14.29 -22.16
N TYR A 447 0.02 -13.14 -22.69
CA TYR A 447 1.26 -13.08 -23.48
C TYR A 447 2.50 -13.47 -22.65
N ASN A 448 2.49 -13.20 -21.35
CA ASN A 448 3.53 -13.69 -20.43
C ASN A 448 3.43 -15.20 -20.19
N LEU A 449 2.22 -15.78 -20.16
CA LEU A 449 2.04 -17.23 -20.07
C LEU A 449 2.52 -17.93 -21.35
N GLN A 450 2.22 -17.36 -22.51
CA GLN A 450 2.64 -17.90 -23.82
C GLN A 450 4.17 -17.97 -23.96
N PHE A 451 4.91 -17.12 -23.23
CA PHE A 451 6.36 -17.23 -23.13
C PHE A 451 6.81 -18.63 -22.67
N TYR A 452 6.05 -19.29 -21.81
CA TYR A 452 6.41 -20.62 -21.29
C TYR A 452 5.98 -21.77 -22.20
N THR A 453 5.11 -21.54 -23.17
CA THR A 453 4.75 -22.55 -24.19
C THR A 453 5.66 -22.41 -25.41
N VAL A 454 6.43 -23.44 -25.74
CA VAL A 454 7.34 -23.43 -26.91
C VAL A 454 6.66 -24.19 -28.05
N THR A 455 6.33 -23.47 -29.12
CA THR A 455 5.67 -24.00 -30.32
C THR A 455 6.50 -23.70 -31.56
N ASP A 456 6.49 -24.60 -32.53
CA ASP A 456 7.11 -24.43 -33.85
C ASP A 456 6.29 -23.50 -34.77
N GLU A 457 6.79 -23.25 -35.98
CA GLU A 457 6.16 -22.41 -37.02
C GLU A 457 4.75 -22.91 -37.44
N THR A 458 4.42 -24.17 -37.15
CA THR A 458 3.11 -24.79 -37.41
C THR A 458 2.19 -24.80 -36.18
N GLY A 459 2.66 -24.30 -35.04
CA GLY A 459 1.94 -24.29 -33.77
C GLY A 459 2.03 -25.61 -32.98
N ALA A 460 2.83 -26.57 -33.43
CA ALA A 460 3.06 -27.83 -32.72
C ALA A 460 4.15 -27.66 -31.64
N LEU A 461 4.02 -28.40 -30.54
CA LEU A 461 4.92 -28.30 -29.38
C LEU A 461 6.32 -28.78 -29.71
N THR A 462 7.34 -27.94 -29.47
CA THR A 462 8.74 -28.37 -29.50
C THR A 462 9.10 -28.94 -28.13
N VAL A 463 9.16 -30.28 -28.03
CA VAL A 463 9.34 -31.02 -26.76
C VAL A 463 10.80 -30.97 -26.23
N GLY A 464 11.72 -30.30 -26.92
CA GLY A 464 13.15 -30.27 -26.57
C GLY A 464 13.66 -29.01 -25.84
N ASP A 465 12.93 -27.89 -25.91
CA ASP A 465 13.37 -26.62 -25.33
C ASP A 465 12.72 -26.40 -23.96
N ASN A 466 13.54 -26.24 -22.93
CA ASN A 466 13.08 -25.87 -21.59
C ASN A 466 13.13 -24.34 -21.40
N PRO A 467 11.98 -23.63 -21.38
CA PRO A 467 11.94 -22.19 -21.15
C PRO A 467 12.16 -21.82 -19.68
N ILE A 468 12.05 -22.78 -18.75
CA ILE A 468 12.29 -22.61 -17.32
C ILE A 468 13.78 -22.85 -17.07
N THR A 469 14.54 -21.77 -17.04
CA THR A 469 16.00 -21.80 -16.89
C THR A 469 16.46 -21.47 -15.47
N CYS A 470 15.65 -20.73 -14.72
CA CYS A 470 16.00 -20.27 -13.38
C CYS A 470 14.80 -20.35 -12.40
N PRO A 471 15.05 -20.34 -11.07
CA PRO A 471 13.97 -20.37 -10.07
C PRO A 471 13.04 -19.16 -10.15
N ASP A 472 13.48 -18.05 -10.72
CA ASP A 472 12.64 -16.86 -10.92
C ASP A 472 11.62 -17.07 -12.06
N ASP A 473 11.92 -17.90 -13.06
CA ASP A 473 10.96 -18.29 -14.10
C ASP A 473 9.80 -19.09 -13.47
N VAL A 474 10.11 -19.99 -12.53
CA VAL A 474 9.14 -20.78 -11.76
C VAL A 474 8.25 -19.88 -10.89
N LYS A 475 8.84 -18.85 -10.27
CA LYS A 475 8.11 -17.87 -9.46
C LYS A 475 7.19 -16.99 -10.32
N LEU A 476 7.69 -16.46 -11.44
CA LEU A 476 6.90 -15.63 -12.34
C LEU A 476 5.72 -16.41 -12.91
N LEU A 477 5.94 -17.64 -13.38
CA LEU A 477 4.87 -18.51 -13.86
C LEU A 477 3.79 -18.75 -12.79
N SER A 478 4.20 -19.09 -11.56
CA SER A 478 3.24 -19.26 -10.46
C SER A 478 2.42 -17.99 -10.20
N LEU A 479 3.06 -16.82 -10.20
CA LEU A 479 2.39 -15.55 -9.96
C LEU A 479 1.44 -15.17 -11.11
N VAL A 480 1.83 -15.44 -12.35
CA VAL A 480 1.00 -15.19 -13.54
C VAL A 480 -0.24 -16.10 -13.52
N LEU A 481 -0.09 -17.39 -13.24
CA LEU A 481 -1.23 -18.32 -13.12
C LEU A 481 -2.19 -17.89 -12.01
N GLU A 482 -1.67 -17.47 -10.86
CA GLU A 482 -2.47 -16.99 -9.74
C GLU A 482 -3.16 -15.66 -10.04
N ALA A 483 -2.49 -14.74 -10.74
CA ALA A 483 -3.06 -13.47 -11.16
C ALA A 483 -4.19 -13.66 -12.19
N ILE A 484 -4.01 -14.54 -13.18
CA ILE A 484 -5.07 -14.90 -14.14
C ILE A 484 -6.26 -15.52 -13.41
N LYS A 485 -6.03 -16.46 -12.51
CA LYS A 485 -7.09 -17.08 -11.68
C LYS A 485 -7.86 -16.03 -10.88
N MET A 486 -7.16 -15.06 -10.29
CA MET A 486 -7.76 -13.96 -9.53
C MET A 486 -8.67 -13.10 -10.42
N LEU A 487 -8.21 -12.70 -11.60
CA LEU A 487 -8.99 -11.87 -12.52
C LEU A 487 -10.24 -12.58 -13.03
N LEU A 488 -10.13 -13.86 -13.37
CA LEU A 488 -11.27 -14.66 -13.84
C LEU A 488 -12.34 -14.86 -12.75
N LYS A 489 -11.93 -14.99 -11.48
CA LYS A 489 -12.87 -15.13 -10.35
C LYS A 489 -13.56 -13.82 -9.98
N GLU A 490 -12.80 -12.72 -9.91
CA GLU A 490 -13.30 -11.44 -9.39
C GLU A 490 -14.06 -10.62 -10.44
N HIS A 491 -13.65 -10.65 -11.72
CA HIS A 491 -14.15 -9.71 -12.74
C HIS A 491 -15.08 -10.31 -13.81
N LYS A 492 -15.40 -11.62 -13.73
CA LYS A 492 -16.31 -12.32 -14.67
C LYS A 492 -16.04 -11.95 -16.15
N ILE A 493 -14.77 -11.98 -16.54
CA ILE A 493 -14.33 -11.70 -17.91
C ILE A 493 -15.03 -12.70 -18.85
N ASN A 494 -15.58 -12.24 -19.97
CA ASN A 494 -16.36 -13.10 -20.89
C ASN A 494 -15.56 -13.50 -22.14
N TRP A 495 -15.84 -14.69 -22.69
CA TRP A 495 -15.12 -15.27 -23.84
C TRP A 495 -15.14 -14.41 -25.12
N TYR A 496 -16.13 -13.52 -25.30
CA TYR A 496 -16.23 -12.65 -26.48
C TYR A 496 -15.40 -11.37 -26.35
N GLU A 497 -14.85 -11.06 -25.18
CA GLU A 497 -14.11 -9.81 -24.92
C GLU A 497 -12.65 -9.88 -25.43
N SER A 498 -12.11 -11.09 -25.62
CA SER A 498 -10.72 -11.30 -26.02
C SER A 498 -10.51 -12.69 -26.62
N VAL A 499 -9.82 -12.76 -27.76
CA VAL A 499 -9.42 -14.02 -28.42
C VAL A 499 -8.50 -14.83 -27.51
N GLU A 500 -7.68 -14.14 -26.71
CA GLU A 500 -6.75 -14.73 -25.76
C GLU A 500 -7.44 -15.64 -24.72
N ILE A 501 -8.72 -15.39 -24.41
CA ILE A 501 -9.54 -16.21 -23.52
C ILE A 501 -9.81 -17.59 -24.14
N ILE A 502 -10.13 -17.62 -25.44
CA ILE A 502 -10.40 -18.86 -26.17
C ILE A 502 -9.12 -19.70 -26.29
N SER A 503 -7.97 -19.04 -26.47
CA SER A 503 -6.67 -19.72 -26.55
C SER A 503 -6.05 -20.10 -25.21
N LEU A 504 -6.62 -19.68 -24.07
CA LEU A 504 -6.10 -20.00 -22.74
C LEU A 504 -6.04 -21.51 -22.49
N GLN A 505 -7.11 -22.22 -22.80
CA GLN A 505 -7.17 -23.67 -22.60
C GLN A 505 -6.09 -24.39 -23.41
N ASN A 506 -5.89 -24.00 -24.66
CA ASN A 506 -4.84 -24.57 -25.52
C ASN A 506 -3.44 -24.27 -24.97
N CYS A 507 -3.21 -23.04 -24.48
CA CYS A 507 -1.94 -22.64 -23.87
C CYS A 507 -1.64 -23.46 -22.60
N LEU A 508 -2.62 -23.62 -21.71
CA LEU A 508 -2.46 -24.42 -20.49
C LEU A 508 -2.24 -25.90 -20.79
N MET A 509 -2.98 -26.47 -21.75
CA MET A 509 -2.77 -27.85 -22.19
C MET A 509 -1.37 -28.05 -22.79
N ASN A 510 -0.89 -27.09 -23.57
CA ASN A 510 0.44 -27.11 -24.14
C ASN A 510 1.53 -27.04 -23.05
N LEU A 511 1.30 -26.22 -22.01
CA LEU A 511 2.19 -26.14 -20.85
C LEU A 511 2.24 -27.47 -20.07
N LEU A 512 1.10 -28.15 -19.90
CA LEU A 512 1.05 -29.47 -19.25
C LEU A 512 1.77 -30.54 -20.06
N LYS A 513 1.60 -30.55 -21.39
CA LYS A 513 2.23 -31.54 -22.30
C LYS A 513 3.76 -31.51 -22.30
N GLN A 514 4.37 -30.39 -21.91
CA GLN A 514 5.83 -30.27 -21.86
C GLN A 514 6.45 -31.08 -20.70
N ASN A 515 5.71 -31.41 -19.63
CA ASN A 515 6.20 -32.15 -18.44
C ASN A 515 7.41 -31.50 -17.73
N ILE A 516 7.59 -30.18 -17.86
CA ILE A 516 8.71 -29.42 -17.28
C ILE A 516 8.33 -28.80 -15.92
N LEU A 517 7.04 -28.79 -15.59
CA LEU A 517 6.52 -28.05 -14.44
C LEU A 517 6.73 -28.77 -13.10
N PRO A 518 7.14 -28.03 -12.04
CA PRO A 518 7.04 -28.54 -10.67
C PRO A 518 5.58 -28.76 -10.24
N ILE A 519 5.39 -29.64 -9.25
CA ILE A 519 4.07 -30.10 -8.77
C ILE A 519 3.10 -28.93 -8.49
N LYS A 520 3.59 -27.88 -7.83
CA LYS A 520 2.76 -26.73 -7.45
C LYS A 520 2.18 -26.00 -8.67
N GLN A 521 2.99 -25.78 -9.71
CA GLN A 521 2.58 -25.10 -10.94
C GLN A 521 1.67 -25.99 -11.78
N LEU A 522 1.91 -27.32 -11.78
CA LEU A 522 1.03 -28.29 -12.41
C LEU A 522 -0.40 -28.20 -11.83
N LEU A 523 -0.52 -28.19 -10.50
CA LEU A 523 -1.82 -28.05 -9.82
C LEU A 523 -2.48 -26.70 -10.12
N GLN A 524 -1.71 -25.60 -10.14
CA GLN A 524 -2.25 -24.28 -10.51
C GLN A 524 -2.78 -24.24 -11.95
N ALA A 525 -2.09 -24.88 -12.90
CA ALA A 525 -2.52 -24.97 -14.28
C ALA A 525 -3.79 -25.82 -14.43
N LEU A 526 -3.87 -26.97 -13.72
CA LEU A 526 -5.07 -27.82 -13.70
C LEU A 526 -6.29 -27.10 -13.09
N ASP A 527 -6.10 -26.42 -11.96
CA ASP A 527 -7.13 -25.57 -11.35
C ASP A 527 -7.65 -24.49 -12.31
N LEU A 528 -6.75 -23.90 -13.10
CA LEU A 528 -7.10 -22.85 -14.05
C LEU A 528 -7.82 -23.42 -15.28
N ILE A 529 -7.47 -24.64 -15.71
CA ILE A 529 -8.20 -25.36 -16.77
C ILE A 529 -9.63 -25.67 -16.29
N ASP A 530 -9.79 -26.21 -15.08
CA ASP A 530 -11.12 -26.48 -14.52
C ASP A 530 -11.97 -25.21 -14.45
N LEU A 531 -11.38 -24.10 -13.95
CA LEU A 531 -12.05 -22.81 -13.90
C LEU A 531 -12.41 -22.28 -15.30
N SER A 532 -11.52 -22.45 -16.28
CA SER A 532 -11.77 -22.05 -17.67
C SER A 532 -12.90 -22.87 -18.30
N ILE A 533 -12.96 -24.17 -18.01
CA ILE A 533 -14.06 -25.05 -18.47
C ILE A 533 -15.38 -24.63 -17.84
N GLN A 534 -15.40 -24.37 -16.53
CA GLN A 534 -16.62 -23.95 -15.82
C GLN A 534 -17.15 -22.59 -16.30
N GLN A 535 -16.27 -21.65 -16.63
CA GLN A 535 -16.66 -20.29 -16.99
C GLN A 535 -16.93 -20.09 -18.49
N PHE A 536 -16.23 -20.80 -19.38
CA PHE A 536 -16.23 -20.49 -20.82
C PHE A 536 -16.83 -21.57 -21.72
N LEU A 537 -17.01 -22.81 -21.24
CA LEU A 537 -17.66 -23.86 -22.01
C LEU A 537 -19.14 -23.95 -21.65
N SER A 538 -20.02 -23.93 -22.67
CA SER A 538 -21.44 -24.27 -22.45
C SER A 538 -21.56 -25.72 -21.92
N PRO A 539 -22.58 -26.03 -21.10
CA PRO A 539 -22.78 -27.39 -20.55
C PRO A 539 -22.77 -28.50 -21.60
N ASP A 540 -23.31 -28.22 -22.79
CA ASP A 540 -23.39 -29.18 -23.90
C ASP A 540 -22.04 -29.45 -24.57
N LEU A 541 -21.16 -28.44 -24.61
CA LEU A 541 -19.77 -28.58 -25.09
C LEU A 541 -18.87 -29.27 -24.06
N ALA A 542 -19.09 -29.03 -22.77
CA ALA A 542 -18.38 -29.71 -21.69
C ALA A 542 -18.65 -31.23 -21.71
N LEU A 543 -19.90 -31.65 -21.98
CA LEU A 543 -20.28 -33.05 -22.18
C LEU A 543 -19.61 -33.69 -23.41
N LEU A 544 -19.36 -32.90 -24.46
CA LEU A 544 -18.68 -33.33 -25.68
C LEU A 544 -17.18 -33.58 -25.47
N ILE A 545 -16.54 -32.79 -24.59
CA ILE A 545 -15.15 -33.01 -24.15
C ILE A 545 -15.04 -34.32 -23.34
N ALA A 546 -16.05 -34.66 -22.54
CA ALA A 546 -16.06 -35.91 -21.76
C ALA A 546 -16.30 -37.18 -22.59
N SER A 547 -16.89 -37.07 -23.79
CA SER A 547 -17.38 -38.23 -24.56
C SER A 547 -16.53 -38.63 -25.77
N ARG A 548 -15.57 -37.81 -26.23
CA ARG A 548 -14.71 -38.13 -27.40
C ARG A 548 -13.37 -38.75 -27.01
N ARG A 549 -13.03 -39.88 -27.65
CA ARG A 549 -11.66 -40.45 -27.64
C ARG A 549 -10.70 -39.48 -28.32
N GLY A 550 -9.73 -38.96 -27.58
CA GLY A 550 -8.77 -37.94 -28.03
C GLY A 550 -9.07 -36.53 -27.53
N SER A 551 -10.00 -36.38 -26.58
CA SER A 551 -10.26 -35.10 -25.94
C SER A 551 -9.13 -34.69 -24.98
N THR A 552 -9.06 -33.40 -24.67
CA THR A 552 -8.17 -32.82 -23.65
C THR A 552 -8.26 -33.54 -22.30
N LEU A 553 -9.41 -34.13 -21.95
CA LEU A 553 -9.56 -34.93 -20.73
C LEU A 553 -8.75 -36.24 -20.75
N ASN A 554 -8.62 -36.89 -21.90
CA ASN A 554 -7.77 -38.08 -22.03
C ASN A 554 -6.28 -37.72 -21.92
N GLU A 555 -5.89 -36.55 -22.43
CA GLU A 555 -4.53 -36.02 -22.29
C GLU A 555 -4.24 -35.61 -20.84
N ILE A 556 -5.18 -34.95 -20.16
CA ILE A 556 -5.09 -34.65 -18.72
C ILE A 556 -5.00 -35.95 -17.92
N ALA A 557 -5.83 -36.96 -18.23
CA ALA A 557 -5.78 -38.25 -17.57
C ALA A 557 -4.44 -38.98 -17.80
N ALA A 558 -3.86 -38.88 -19.00
CA ALA A 558 -2.53 -39.43 -19.30
C ALA A 558 -1.42 -38.69 -18.51
N VAL A 559 -1.46 -37.36 -18.45
CA VAL A 559 -0.53 -36.55 -17.64
C VAL A 559 -0.69 -36.91 -16.16
N MET A 560 -1.91 -36.92 -15.62
CA MET A 560 -2.19 -37.35 -14.24
C MET A 560 -1.72 -38.78 -13.96
N SER A 561 -1.95 -39.72 -14.87
CA SER A 561 -1.49 -41.10 -14.73
C SER A 561 0.04 -41.23 -14.74
N SER A 562 0.73 -40.42 -15.54
CA SER A 562 2.20 -40.37 -15.54
C SER A 562 2.76 -39.73 -14.27
N TYR A 563 2.04 -38.76 -13.70
CA TYR A 563 2.42 -38.06 -12.47
C TYR A 563 2.15 -38.88 -11.21
N LEU A 564 1.06 -39.66 -11.18
CA LEU A 564 0.76 -40.65 -10.13
C LEU A 564 1.86 -41.71 -9.98
N GLN A 565 2.68 -41.90 -11.02
CA GLN A 565 3.82 -42.81 -11.05
C GLN A 565 5.16 -42.12 -10.70
N HIS A 566 5.15 -40.81 -10.42
CA HIS A 566 6.36 -40.03 -10.13
C HIS A 566 6.82 -40.25 -8.68
N PRO A 567 8.13 -40.42 -8.41
CA PRO A 567 8.65 -40.73 -7.07
C PRO A 567 8.42 -39.62 -6.03
N GLU A 568 8.16 -38.39 -6.45
CA GLU A 568 7.81 -37.27 -5.55
C GLU A 568 6.33 -37.24 -5.14
N TRP A 569 5.47 -38.09 -5.72
CA TRP A 569 4.06 -38.23 -5.30
C TRP A 569 3.96 -38.84 -3.90
N GLU A 570 4.97 -39.60 -3.46
CA GLU A 570 5.12 -40.07 -2.09
C GLU A 570 5.94 -39.08 -1.24
N VAL A 571 5.40 -37.90 -0.95
CA VAL A 571 5.67 -37.30 0.37
C VAL A 571 4.57 -37.80 1.30
N ARG A 572 4.90 -38.85 2.05
CA ARG A 572 4.10 -39.40 3.16
C ARG A 572 4.08 -38.46 4.36
#